data_AF-F0YC15-F1
#
_entry.id   AF-F0YC15-F1
#
_cell.length_a   1.000
_cell.length_b   1.000
_cell.length_c   1.000
_cell.angle_alpha   90.00
_cell.angle_beta   90.00
_cell.angle_gamma   90.00
#
_symmetry.space_group_name_H-M   'P 1'
#
loop_
_entity.id
_entity.type
_entity.pdbx_description
1 polymer ?
#
loop_
_entity_poly.entity_id
_entity_poly.type
_entity_poly.pdbx_seq_one_letter_code
_entity_poly.pdbx_strand_id
1 'polypeptide(L)'
;MRRVAGHENIAALYEIYIFDKTLALVMELCAGGELFDRIISKDHYSEREARLAFAQMVEAIGHCHAREVVHRDLKPENLLYADVEGAPNGSVVKLADFGLARTLEPGRHLSGFSGTPGYVAPEILTSTRSYGKECDLWSLGVVLYIILCGYPPFYHDHGDPRVVFAQIKKCQFQFQRPYWDDITKEAKDLVSKLLTKDPAKRLTADGVFKHDWVRLSPVTNLHLPYFATNVKKYRLRRKFKAAVLSVAAEMRFASFARKGAFAGHSTAEAALGVAGRIDKLASRKSLSVAEAKQLRELMIARTTSSVEQMDLAGAPELPEGDGVAEA
;
A
#
# COMPACT_ATOMS: atom_id res chain seq x y z
N MET A 1 -2.84 18.43 -2.73
CA MET A 1 -2.81 18.63 -4.20
C MET A 1 -2.53 20.09 -4.55
N ARG A 2 -3.47 21.05 -4.43
CA ARG A 2 -3.18 22.47 -4.76
C ARG A 2 -1.93 23.06 -4.07
N ARG A 3 -1.71 22.75 -2.79
CA ARG A 3 -0.52 23.20 -2.03
C ARG A 3 0.82 22.72 -2.63
N VAL A 4 0.81 21.58 -3.33
CA VAL A 4 2.00 20.90 -3.87
C VAL A 4 2.01 20.88 -5.40
N ALA A 5 1.25 21.78 -6.03
CA ALA A 5 1.17 21.88 -7.47
C ALA A 5 2.47 22.44 -8.09
N GLY A 6 2.73 22.09 -9.34
CA GLY A 6 3.86 22.61 -10.12
C GLY A 6 5.19 21.87 -9.93
N HIS A 7 5.19 20.70 -9.29
CA HIS A 7 6.37 19.85 -9.19
C HIS A 7 6.35 18.76 -10.28
N GLU A 8 7.48 18.54 -10.96
CA GLU A 8 7.59 17.56 -12.05
C GLU A 8 7.19 16.15 -11.60
N ASN A 9 7.64 15.72 -10.42
CA ASN A 9 7.37 14.38 -9.89
C ASN A 9 6.05 14.24 -9.10
N ILE A 10 5.10 15.18 -9.23
CA ILE A 10 3.78 15.08 -8.61
C ILE A 10 2.72 15.16 -9.72
N ALA A 11 1.76 14.22 -9.71
CA ALA A 11 0.66 14.24 -10.67
C ALA A 11 -0.17 15.53 -10.50
N ALA A 12 -0.31 16.30 -11.59
CA ALA A 12 -1.01 17.57 -11.53
C ALA A 12 -2.52 17.40 -11.28
N LEU A 13 -3.11 18.35 -10.55
CA LEU A 13 -4.55 18.54 -10.44
C LEU A 13 -4.93 19.76 -11.28
N TYR A 14 -5.66 19.54 -12.37
CA TYR A 14 -6.08 20.59 -13.28
C TYR A 14 -7.35 21.27 -12.79
N GLU A 15 -8.40 20.49 -12.54
CA GLU A 15 -9.73 21.04 -12.22
C GLU A 15 -10.43 20.22 -11.14
N ILE A 16 -11.37 20.88 -10.46
CA ILE A 16 -12.22 20.26 -9.44
C ILE A 16 -13.66 20.62 -9.79
N TYR A 17 -14.48 19.60 -9.98
CA TYR A 17 -15.93 19.74 -10.15
C TYR A 17 -16.64 19.19 -8.93
N ILE A 18 -17.56 19.98 -8.40
CA ILE A 18 -18.38 19.62 -7.25
C ILE A 18 -19.81 19.50 -7.75
N PHE A 19 -20.36 18.31 -7.60
CA PHE A 19 -21.78 18.00 -7.82
C PHE A 19 -22.42 17.66 -6.47
N ASP A 20 -23.74 17.60 -6.41
CA ASP A 20 -24.50 17.45 -5.15
C ASP A 20 -23.98 16.35 -4.21
N LYS A 21 -23.54 15.21 -4.76
CA LYS A 21 -23.02 14.07 -3.99
C LYS A 21 -21.68 13.52 -4.49
N THR A 22 -21.06 14.19 -5.45
CA THR A 22 -19.86 13.68 -6.13
C THR A 22 -18.82 14.77 -6.28
N LEU A 23 -17.57 14.42 -5.97
CA LEU A 23 -16.39 15.23 -6.24
C LEU A 23 -15.63 14.60 -7.42
N ALA A 24 -15.47 15.32 -8.51
CA ALA A 24 -14.64 14.89 -9.63
C ALA A 24 -13.36 15.72 -9.68
N LEU A 25 -12.22 15.03 -9.75
CA LEU A 25 -10.88 15.62 -9.82
C LEU A 25 -10.32 15.34 -11.21
N VAL A 26 -10.08 16.39 -12.00
CA VAL A 26 -9.41 16.28 -13.30
C VAL A 26 -7.90 16.33 -13.06
N MET A 27 -7.21 15.23 -13.31
CA MET A 27 -5.80 15.04 -12.97
C MET A 27 -4.96 14.69 -14.20
N GLU A 28 -3.65 14.85 -14.06
CA GLU A 28 -2.68 14.38 -15.04
C GLU A 28 -2.80 12.87 -15.28
N LEU A 29 -2.91 12.49 -16.56
CA LEU A 29 -2.89 11.10 -16.98
C LEU A 29 -1.44 10.59 -17.00
N CYS A 30 -1.10 9.70 -16.06
CA CYS A 30 0.18 9.02 -16.04
C CYS A 30 0.10 7.71 -16.86
N ALA A 31 0.42 7.77 -18.14
CA ALA A 31 0.23 6.65 -19.09
C ALA A 31 1.30 5.54 -18.97
N GLY A 32 2.40 5.79 -18.24
CA GLY A 32 3.52 4.85 -18.09
C GLY A 32 3.27 3.68 -17.15
N GLY A 33 2.13 3.65 -16.46
CA GLY A 33 1.76 2.60 -15.52
C GLY A 33 2.50 2.67 -14.19
N GLU A 34 2.27 1.65 -13.33
CA GLU A 34 2.88 1.56 -12.01
C GLU A 34 4.40 1.32 -12.09
N LEU A 35 5.14 1.94 -11.17
CA LEU A 35 6.60 1.81 -11.04
C LEU A 35 7.07 0.35 -11.12
N PHE A 36 6.49 -0.50 -10.27
CA PHE A 36 6.91 -1.90 -10.16
C PHE A 36 6.57 -2.71 -11.41
N ASP A 37 5.44 -2.43 -12.06
CA ASP A 37 5.06 -3.14 -13.28
C ASP A 37 6.06 -2.85 -14.40
N ARG A 38 6.54 -1.61 -14.51
CA ARG A 38 7.57 -1.23 -15.48
C ARG A 38 8.94 -1.78 -15.16
N ILE A 39 9.33 -1.79 -13.89
CA ILE A 39 10.64 -2.36 -13.52
C ILE A 39 10.66 -3.87 -13.84
N ILE A 40 9.55 -4.60 -13.62
CA ILE A 40 9.43 -6.02 -13.94
C ILE A 40 9.50 -6.32 -15.44
N SER A 41 9.04 -5.40 -16.30
CA SER A 41 9.03 -5.60 -17.75
C SER A 41 10.38 -5.40 -18.41
N LYS A 42 11.38 -4.88 -17.68
CA LYS A 42 12.73 -4.69 -18.20
C LYS A 42 13.51 -5.99 -18.22
N ASP A 43 14.17 -6.26 -19.34
CA ASP A 43 15.14 -7.35 -19.45
C ASP A 43 16.36 -7.08 -18.58
N HIS A 44 16.76 -5.81 -18.47
CA HIS A 44 17.85 -5.36 -17.60
C HIS A 44 17.35 -4.29 -16.63
N TYR A 45 17.45 -4.60 -15.33
CA TYR A 45 17.22 -3.61 -14.28
C TYR A 45 18.41 -3.59 -13.31
N SER A 46 18.92 -2.39 -13.06
CA SER A 46 20.14 -2.15 -12.30
C SER A 46 19.90 -1.29 -11.06
N GLU A 47 20.82 -1.35 -10.10
CA GLU A 47 20.83 -0.45 -8.94
C GLU A 47 20.91 1.03 -9.37
N ARG A 48 21.52 1.31 -10.54
CA ARG A 48 21.55 2.66 -11.11
C ARG A 48 20.15 3.18 -11.44
N GLU A 49 19.32 2.35 -12.06
CA GLU A 49 17.93 2.71 -12.38
C GLU A 49 17.06 2.83 -11.14
N ALA A 50 17.26 1.93 -10.16
CA ALA A 50 16.60 2.03 -8.86
C ALA A 50 16.84 3.39 -8.21
N ARG A 51 18.08 3.87 -8.25
CA ARG A 51 18.46 5.17 -7.71
C ARG A 51 17.82 6.34 -8.44
N LEU A 52 17.83 6.33 -9.77
CA LEU A 52 17.24 7.42 -10.57
C LEU A 52 15.74 7.53 -10.33
N ALA A 53 15.03 6.40 -10.22
CA ALA A 53 13.63 6.40 -9.85
C ALA A 53 13.43 6.86 -8.41
N PHE A 54 14.24 6.37 -7.46
CA PHE A 54 14.11 6.71 -6.05
C PHE A 54 14.37 8.19 -5.77
N ALA A 55 15.37 8.79 -6.42
CA ALA A 55 15.67 10.22 -6.29
C ALA A 55 14.45 11.09 -6.61
N GLN A 56 13.76 10.79 -7.70
CA GLN A 56 12.53 11.49 -8.09
C GLN A 56 11.38 11.36 -7.06
N MET A 57 11.27 10.19 -6.40
CA MET A 57 10.29 10.00 -5.32
C MET A 57 10.63 10.86 -4.10
N VAL A 58 11.92 10.95 -3.77
CA VAL A 58 12.43 11.79 -2.68
C VAL A 58 12.24 13.27 -3.03
N GLU A 59 12.38 13.68 -4.30
CA GLU A 59 12.12 15.06 -4.76
C GLU A 59 10.65 15.42 -4.55
N ALA A 60 9.72 14.54 -4.98
CA ALA A 60 8.29 14.72 -4.75
C ALA A 60 7.95 14.87 -3.25
N ILE A 61 8.54 14.04 -2.40
CA ILE A 61 8.28 14.06 -0.95
C ILE A 61 8.93 15.25 -0.26
N GLY A 62 10.16 15.60 -0.61
CA GLY A 62 10.83 16.82 -0.15
C GLY A 62 10.01 18.05 -0.49
N HIS A 63 9.47 18.13 -1.71
CA HIS A 63 8.57 19.20 -2.11
C HIS A 63 7.29 19.26 -1.27
N CYS A 64 6.65 18.10 -1.01
CA CYS A 64 5.48 18.02 -0.14
C CYS A 64 5.80 18.51 1.28
N HIS A 65 6.91 18.04 1.84
CA HIS A 65 7.34 18.35 3.19
C HIS A 65 7.72 19.82 3.38
N ALA A 66 8.33 20.44 2.39
CA ALA A 66 8.61 21.88 2.38
C ALA A 66 7.33 22.75 2.36
N ARG A 67 6.18 22.15 2.03
CA ARG A 67 4.86 22.81 2.01
C ARG A 67 3.95 22.33 3.13
N GLU A 68 4.53 21.71 4.15
CA GLU A 68 3.82 21.14 5.30
C GLU A 68 2.76 20.10 4.90
N VAL A 69 2.96 19.37 3.80
CA VAL A 69 2.06 18.28 3.38
C VAL A 69 2.71 16.94 3.66
N VAL A 70 2.03 16.09 4.44
CA VAL A 70 2.42 14.70 4.71
C VAL A 70 1.52 13.79 3.87
N HIS A 71 2.10 12.87 3.11
CA HIS A 71 1.37 12.01 2.18
C HIS A 71 0.62 10.86 2.88
N ARG A 72 1.30 10.16 3.79
CA ARG A 72 0.77 9.08 4.68
C ARG A 72 0.32 7.78 4.01
N ASP A 73 0.56 7.63 2.72
CA ASP A 73 0.21 6.40 1.98
C ASP A 73 1.13 6.18 0.78
N LEU A 74 2.43 6.34 1.00
CA LEU A 74 3.43 5.99 0.00
C LEU A 74 3.50 4.48 -0.15
N LYS A 75 3.18 4.02 -1.35
CA LYS A 75 3.13 2.62 -1.73
C LYS A 75 3.30 2.51 -3.26
N PRO A 76 3.68 1.32 -3.76
CA PRO A 76 3.82 1.03 -5.20
C PRO A 76 2.70 1.56 -6.10
N GLU A 77 1.45 1.46 -5.65
CA GLU A 77 0.24 1.86 -6.38
C GLU A 77 0.19 3.36 -6.67
N ASN A 78 0.83 4.16 -5.80
CA ASN A 78 0.81 5.62 -5.86
C ASN A 78 2.06 6.18 -6.57
N LEU A 79 2.91 5.31 -7.10
CA LEU A 79 4.13 5.66 -7.82
C LEU A 79 3.97 5.24 -9.27
N LEU A 80 3.69 6.21 -10.13
CA LEU A 80 3.40 6.00 -11.54
C LEU A 80 4.52 6.57 -12.38
N TYR A 81 4.65 6.10 -13.62
CA TYR A 81 5.43 6.82 -14.60
C TYR A 81 4.54 7.75 -15.44
N ALA A 82 5.05 8.93 -15.76
CA ALA A 82 4.32 9.94 -16.51
C ALA A 82 3.86 9.42 -17.89
N ASP A 83 4.74 8.69 -18.59
CA ASP A 83 4.47 8.22 -19.95
C ASP A 83 5.08 6.84 -20.25
N VAL A 84 4.69 6.25 -21.38
CA VAL A 84 5.15 4.97 -21.92
C VAL A 84 6.65 4.99 -22.27
N GLU A 85 7.24 3.80 -22.45
CA GLU A 85 8.72 3.69 -22.46
C GLU A 85 9.27 4.16 -23.79
N GLY A 86 10.36 4.93 -23.75
CA GLY A 86 10.90 5.61 -24.93
C GLY A 86 10.21 6.94 -25.28
N ALA A 87 9.09 7.30 -24.65
CA ALA A 87 8.53 8.65 -24.76
C ALA A 87 9.45 9.68 -24.05
N PRO A 88 9.39 10.98 -24.40
CA PRO A 88 10.25 12.00 -23.81
C PRO A 88 10.20 12.05 -22.27
N ASN A 89 9.02 11.85 -21.68
CA ASN A 89 8.81 11.82 -20.24
C ASN A 89 8.69 10.40 -19.67
N GLY A 90 9.11 9.38 -20.45
CA GLY A 90 8.94 7.97 -20.09
C GLY A 90 9.75 7.54 -18.86
N SER A 91 10.77 8.28 -18.45
CA SER A 91 11.55 8.02 -17.23
C SER A 91 11.07 8.80 -16.00
N VAL A 92 10.12 9.72 -16.18
CA VAL A 92 9.64 10.58 -15.10
C VAL A 92 8.70 9.79 -14.19
N VAL A 93 9.05 9.69 -12.90
CA VAL A 93 8.22 9.11 -11.85
C VAL A 93 7.35 10.21 -11.25
N LYS A 94 6.06 9.92 -11.11
CA LYS A 94 5.00 10.78 -10.58
C LYS A 94 4.42 10.16 -9.32
N LEU A 95 4.41 10.93 -8.24
CA LEU A 95 3.63 10.64 -7.04
C LEU A 95 2.16 11.00 -7.30
N ALA A 96 1.28 10.01 -7.13
CA ALA A 96 -0.16 10.12 -7.31
C ALA A 96 -0.90 9.85 -5.99
N ASP A 97 -2.21 10.14 -5.99
CA ASP A 97 -3.16 9.89 -4.90
C ASP A 97 -2.81 10.51 -3.52
N PHE A 98 -3.29 11.73 -3.33
CA PHE A 98 -3.21 12.46 -2.06
C PHE A 98 -4.46 12.28 -1.18
N GLY A 99 -5.29 11.25 -1.38
CA GLY A 99 -6.55 11.06 -0.66
C GLY A 99 -6.37 10.94 0.86
N LEU A 100 -5.24 10.40 1.29
CA LEU A 100 -4.85 10.32 2.69
C LEU A 100 -3.92 11.46 3.13
N ALA A 101 -3.51 12.38 2.26
CA ALA A 101 -2.57 13.42 2.64
C ALA A 101 -3.19 14.43 3.63
N ARG A 102 -2.37 15.01 4.50
CA ARG A 102 -2.79 16.06 5.45
C ARG A 102 -1.77 17.17 5.51
N THR A 103 -2.26 18.38 5.80
CA THR A 103 -1.39 19.51 6.14
C THR A 103 -0.99 19.39 7.60
N LEU A 104 0.30 19.48 7.89
CA LEU A 104 0.84 19.54 9.23
C LEU A 104 0.86 21.01 9.67
N GLU A 105 0.13 21.33 10.73
CA GLU A 105 0.21 22.68 11.29
C GLU A 105 1.53 22.84 12.07
N PRO A 106 2.20 24.01 12.02
CA PRO A 106 3.43 24.24 12.76
C PRO A 106 3.27 23.91 14.25
N GLY A 107 4.20 23.12 14.79
CA GLY A 107 4.18 22.70 16.19
C GLY A 107 3.13 21.64 16.56
N ARG A 108 2.36 21.13 15.58
CA ARG A 108 1.38 20.05 15.79
C ARG A 108 1.89 18.73 15.23
N HIS A 109 1.21 17.66 15.63
CA HIS A 109 1.41 16.31 15.13
C HIS A 109 0.11 15.79 14.52
N LEU A 110 0.23 14.82 13.61
CA LEU A 110 -0.90 14.08 13.09
C LEU A 110 -1.24 12.93 14.04
N SER A 111 -2.52 12.57 14.06
CA SER A 111 -3.05 11.48 14.86
C SER A 111 -3.85 10.48 14.01
N GLY A 112 -4.12 9.32 14.60
CA GLY A 112 -4.93 8.27 13.98
C GLY A 112 -4.13 7.29 13.12
N PHE A 113 -4.76 6.16 12.80
CA PHE A 113 -4.18 5.14 11.93
C PHE A 113 -4.55 5.43 10.48
N SER A 114 -3.55 5.64 9.62
CA SER A 114 -3.71 5.77 8.18
C SER A 114 -2.51 5.16 7.45
N GLY A 115 -2.75 4.63 6.26
CA GLY A 115 -1.73 4.04 5.41
C GLY A 115 -1.86 2.52 5.28
N THR A 116 -1.08 1.97 4.37
CA THR A 116 -1.12 0.55 4.02
C THR A 116 -0.22 -0.28 4.97
N PRO A 117 -0.70 -1.39 5.59
CA PRO A 117 -0.02 -2.09 6.68
C PRO A 117 1.48 -2.42 6.53
N GLY A 118 1.97 -2.69 5.32
CA GLY A 118 3.39 -3.00 5.07
C GLY A 118 4.30 -1.77 4.93
N TYR A 119 3.72 -0.57 4.82
CA TYR A 119 4.41 0.70 4.55
C TYR A 119 4.28 1.70 5.71
N VAL A 120 3.45 1.39 6.70
CA VAL A 120 3.20 2.24 7.87
C VAL A 120 4.41 2.26 8.80
N ALA A 121 4.76 3.45 9.29
CA ALA A 121 5.87 3.68 10.20
C ALA A 121 5.59 3.18 11.63
N PRO A 122 6.62 2.81 12.43
CA PRO A 122 6.46 2.27 13.77
C PRO A 122 5.68 3.19 14.71
N GLU A 123 5.91 4.50 14.63
CA GLU A 123 5.28 5.52 15.46
C GLU A 123 3.76 5.60 15.28
N ILE A 124 3.22 5.29 14.09
CA ILE A 124 1.78 5.22 13.82
C ILE A 124 1.14 4.02 14.54
N LEU A 125 1.91 2.98 14.84
CA LEU A 125 1.44 1.76 15.50
C LEU A 125 1.55 1.84 17.04
N THR A 126 2.09 2.94 17.58
CA THR A 126 2.17 3.19 19.03
C THR A 126 0.81 3.61 19.60
N SER A 127 0.71 3.69 20.94
CA SER A 127 -0.51 4.12 21.63
C SER A 127 -0.85 5.59 21.39
N THR A 128 0.16 6.46 21.30
CA THR A 128 -0.05 7.91 21.09
C THR A 128 -0.42 8.23 19.65
N ARG A 129 0.01 7.40 18.68
CA ARG A 129 -0.21 7.60 17.23
C ARG A 129 0.13 9.02 16.77
N SER A 130 1.08 9.66 17.42
CA SER A 130 1.53 11.03 17.12
C SER A 130 2.72 10.94 16.18
N TYR A 131 2.60 11.53 14.98
CA TYR A 131 3.63 11.45 13.94
C TYR A 131 3.65 12.71 13.07
N GLY A 132 4.77 12.92 12.37
CA GLY A 132 4.98 14.03 11.46
C GLY A 132 5.34 13.56 10.05
N LYS A 133 6.19 14.35 9.39
CA LYS A 133 6.68 14.13 8.02
C LYS A 133 7.50 12.84 7.89
N GLU A 134 8.13 12.42 8.98
CA GLU A 134 9.08 11.31 9.06
C GLU A 134 8.44 9.97 8.66
N CYS A 135 7.11 9.83 8.77
CA CYS A 135 6.41 8.61 8.38
C CYS A 135 6.53 8.33 6.87
N ASP A 136 6.56 9.38 6.04
CA ASP A 136 6.73 9.22 4.59
C ASP A 136 8.14 8.71 4.26
N LEU A 137 9.16 9.11 5.03
CA LEU A 137 10.55 8.65 4.83
C LEU A 137 10.69 7.17 5.20
N TRP A 138 9.96 6.70 6.20
CA TRP A 138 9.88 5.26 6.48
C TRP A 138 9.27 4.51 5.29
N SER A 139 8.14 4.97 4.76
CA SER A 139 7.49 4.36 3.61
C SER A 139 8.40 4.36 2.38
N LEU A 140 9.16 5.43 2.13
CA LEU A 140 10.21 5.45 1.10
C LEU A 140 11.31 4.43 1.37
N GLY A 141 11.72 4.21 2.62
CA GLY A 141 12.65 3.13 2.98
C GLY A 141 12.11 1.74 2.63
N VAL A 142 10.82 1.49 2.85
CA VAL A 142 10.14 0.25 2.44
C VAL A 142 10.13 0.12 0.92
N VAL A 143 9.79 1.18 0.20
CA VAL A 143 9.82 1.20 -1.28
C VAL A 143 11.23 0.92 -1.80
N LEU A 144 12.25 1.61 -1.26
CA LEU A 144 13.65 1.44 -1.63
C LEU A 144 14.10 -0.02 -1.46
N TYR A 145 13.77 -0.63 -0.32
CA TYR A 145 14.06 -2.03 -0.07
C TYR A 145 13.47 -2.93 -1.16
N ILE A 146 12.19 -2.74 -1.50
CA ILE A 146 11.51 -3.57 -2.51
C ILE A 146 12.10 -3.33 -3.90
N ILE A 147 12.38 -2.07 -4.30
CA ILE A 147 12.93 -1.78 -5.64
C ILE A 147 14.38 -2.26 -5.82
N LEU A 148 15.06 -2.69 -4.75
CA LEU A 148 16.41 -3.26 -4.83
C LEU A 148 16.40 -4.79 -4.88
N CYS A 149 15.60 -5.47 -4.06
CA CYS A 149 15.64 -6.94 -3.94
C CYS A 149 14.36 -7.68 -4.39
N GLY A 150 13.28 -6.93 -4.55
CA GLY A 150 12.02 -7.39 -5.10
C GLY A 150 11.01 -8.00 -4.13
N TYR A 151 11.23 -7.86 -2.82
CA TYR A 151 10.30 -8.32 -1.79
C TYR A 151 10.27 -7.32 -0.62
N PRO A 152 9.19 -7.28 0.18
CA PRO A 152 9.06 -6.32 1.29
C PRO A 152 9.98 -6.66 2.48
N PRO A 153 10.48 -5.65 3.23
CA PRO A 153 11.30 -5.86 4.42
C PRO A 153 10.52 -6.48 5.59
N PHE A 154 9.21 -6.22 5.66
CA PHE A 154 8.31 -6.72 6.68
C PHE A 154 7.22 -7.53 6.02
N TYR A 155 7.19 -8.84 6.27
CA TYR A 155 6.17 -9.73 5.72
C TYR A 155 5.95 -10.96 6.59
N HIS A 156 4.83 -11.61 6.31
CA HIS A 156 4.47 -12.90 6.87
C HIS A 156 3.87 -13.73 5.74
N ASP A 157 4.25 -15.00 5.62
CA ASP A 157 3.83 -15.86 4.50
C ASP A 157 2.30 -16.01 4.42
N HIS A 158 1.64 -16.07 5.59
CA HIS A 158 0.18 -16.11 5.67
C HIS A 158 -0.48 -14.72 5.69
N GLY A 159 0.31 -13.65 5.56
CA GLY A 159 -0.19 -12.27 5.47
C GLY A 159 -0.86 -11.74 6.74
N ASP A 160 -0.57 -12.31 7.92
CA ASP A 160 -1.11 -11.85 9.21
C ASP A 160 -0.58 -10.45 9.54
N PRO A 161 -1.45 -9.42 9.53
CA PRO A 161 -1.03 -8.04 9.80
C PRO A 161 -0.42 -7.87 11.20
N ARG A 162 -0.80 -8.70 12.19
CA ARG A 162 -0.29 -8.61 13.56
C ARG A 162 1.19 -8.94 13.63
N VAL A 163 1.63 -9.96 12.87
CA VAL A 163 3.04 -10.36 12.80
C VAL A 163 3.84 -9.28 12.09
N VAL A 164 3.33 -8.77 10.96
CA VAL A 164 3.97 -7.67 10.23
C VAL A 164 4.09 -6.42 11.10
N PHE A 165 3.04 -6.05 11.83
CA PHE A 165 3.08 -4.92 12.77
C PHE A 165 4.05 -5.15 13.93
N ALA A 166 4.18 -6.38 14.43
CA ALA A 166 5.18 -6.70 15.44
C ALA A 166 6.61 -6.53 14.91
N GLN A 167 6.88 -6.97 13.67
CA GLN A 167 8.18 -6.75 13.01
C GLN A 167 8.45 -5.25 12.82
N ILE A 168 7.49 -4.47 12.32
CA ILE A 168 7.59 -3.01 12.14
C ILE A 168 7.88 -2.31 13.48
N LYS A 169 7.11 -2.60 14.54
CA LYS A 169 7.31 -2.01 15.88
C LYS A 169 8.69 -2.30 16.46
N LYS A 170 9.25 -3.47 16.15
CA LYS A 170 10.60 -3.88 16.57
C LYS A 170 11.68 -3.47 15.57
N CYS A 171 11.31 -2.89 14.43
CA CYS A 171 12.18 -2.58 13.31
C CYS A 171 13.03 -3.79 12.87
N GLN A 172 12.39 -4.96 12.79
CA GLN A 172 13.03 -6.23 12.47
C GLN A 172 12.92 -6.53 10.98
N PHE A 173 13.96 -6.20 10.23
CA PHE A 173 14.17 -6.60 8.83
C PHE A 173 15.62 -7.08 8.65
N GLN A 174 15.89 -7.77 7.54
CA GLN A 174 17.23 -8.31 7.25
C GLN A 174 17.55 -8.17 5.76
N PHE A 175 18.83 -8.04 5.42
CA PHE A 175 19.31 -8.13 4.04
C PHE A 175 19.62 -9.60 3.71
N GLN A 176 18.59 -10.34 3.27
CA GLN A 176 18.68 -11.79 3.12
C GLN A 176 19.55 -12.18 1.91
N ARG A 177 20.38 -13.20 2.10
CA ARG A 177 21.12 -13.87 1.03
C ARG A 177 20.21 -14.83 0.25
N PRO A 178 20.46 -15.05 -1.05
CA PRO A 178 21.47 -14.39 -1.89
C PRO A 178 21.02 -13.02 -2.44
N TYR A 179 19.77 -12.61 -2.19
CA TYR A 179 19.13 -11.47 -2.85
C TYR A 179 19.83 -10.12 -2.65
N TRP A 180 20.56 -9.97 -1.54
CA TRP A 180 21.29 -8.76 -1.20
C TRP A 180 22.80 -8.87 -1.37
N ASP A 181 23.34 -9.97 -1.89
CA ASP A 181 24.80 -10.13 -1.99
C ASP A 181 25.42 -9.11 -2.98
N ASP A 182 24.77 -8.87 -4.12
CA ASP A 182 25.25 -7.97 -5.16
C ASP A 182 24.83 -6.49 -4.96
N ILE A 183 24.01 -6.20 -3.95
CA ILE A 183 23.58 -4.82 -3.63
C ILE A 183 24.67 -4.11 -2.83
N THR A 184 24.99 -2.87 -3.22
CA THR A 184 26.07 -2.08 -2.63
C THR A 184 25.87 -1.82 -1.13
N LYS A 185 26.97 -1.55 -0.41
CA LYS A 185 26.92 -1.22 1.02
C LYS A 185 26.22 0.11 1.25
N GLU A 186 26.39 1.05 0.33
CA GLU A 186 25.81 2.39 0.37
C GLU A 186 24.28 2.32 0.23
N ALA A 187 23.75 1.42 -0.61
CA ALA A 187 22.31 1.19 -0.72
C ALA A 187 21.73 0.64 0.58
N LYS A 188 22.39 -0.38 1.17
CA LYS A 188 22.00 -0.99 2.45
C LYS A 188 22.04 0.02 3.60
N ASP A 189 23.03 0.90 3.61
CA ASP A 189 23.17 1.98 4.59
C ASP A 189 22.02 3.00 4.46
N LEU A 190 21.68 3.44 3.23
CA LEU A 190 20.55 4.33 3.00
C LEU A 190 19.22 3.71 3.46
N VAL A 191 18.98 2.43 3.11
CA VAL A 191 17.80 1.68 3.56
C VAL A 191 17.73 1.64 5.08
N SER A 192 18.85 1.41 5.76
CA SER A 192 18.91 1.35 7.22
C SER A 192 18.62 2.70 7.89
N LYS A 193 19.13 3.80 7.32
CA LYS A 193 18.87 5.16 7.80
C LYS A 193 17.42 5.63 7.57
N LEU A 194 16.75 5.12 6.54
CA LEU A 194 15.32 5.36 6.30
C LEU A 194 14.43 4.45 7.17
N LEU A 195 14.79 3.17 7.32
CA LEU A 195 14.14 2.22 8.21
C LEU A 195 14.70 2.32 9.64
N THR A 196 14.80 3.55 10.15
CA THR A 196 15.18 3.83 11.53
C THR A 196 13.91 4.00 12.38
N LYS A 197 13.84 3.22 13.47
CA LYS A 197 12.66 3.18 14.36
C LYS A 197 12.34 4.53 14.98
N ASP A 198 13.35 5.24 15.47
CA ASP A 198 13.21 6.55 16.07
C ASP A 198 13.02 7.60 14.96
N PRO A 199 11.84 8.23 14.83
CA PRO A 199 11.59 9.20 13.76
C PRO A 199 12.54 10.40 13.83
N ALA A 200 13.00 10.80 15.02
CA ALA A 200 13.93 11.93 15.18
C ALA A 200 15.33 11.64 14.64
N LYS A 201 15.70 10.36 14.52
CA LYS A 201 16.99 9.90 13.96
C LYS A 201 16.85 9.45 12.51
N ARG A 202 15.61 9.37 11.99
CA ARG A 202 15.33 8.92 10.64
C ARG A 202 15.79 9.99 9.65
N LEU A 203 16.39 9.54 8.55
CA LEU A 203 16.90 10.45 7.53
C LEU A 203 15.76 11.27 6.91
N THR A 204 15.96 12.59 6.80
CA THR A 204 15.04 13.50 6.10
C THR A 204 15.25 13.44 4.58
N ALA A 205 14.35 14.03 3.79
CA ALA A 205 14.52 14.11 2.33
C ALA A 205 15.85 14.78 1.94
N ASP A 206 16.19 15.91 2.57
CA ASP A 206 17.49 16.59 2.39
C ASP A 206 18.67 15.69 2.79
N GLY A 207 18.51 14.90 3.85
CA GLY A 207 19.51 13.92 4.27
C GLY A 207 19.72 12.82 3.23
N VAL A 208 18.65 12.37 2.56
CA VAL A 208 18.73 11.38 1.47
C VAL A 208 19.50 11.95 0.28
N PHE A 209 19.24 13.19 -0.14
CA PHE A 209 20.00 13.83 -1.22
C PHE A 209 21.48 14.03 -0.90
N LYS A 210 21.83 14.10 0.38
CA LYS A 210 23.23 14.20 0.84
C LYS A 210 23.90 12.83 0.98
N HIS A 211 23.16 11.73 0.84
CA HIS A 211 23.67 10.39 1.04
C HIS A 211 24.57 9.94 -0.13
N ASP A 212 25.64 9.20 0.17
CA ASP A 212 26.64 8.78 -0.83
C ASP A 212 26.05 7.91 -1.93
N TRP A 213 25.08 7.06 -1.60
CA TRP A 213 24.35 6.26 -2.60
C TRP A 213 23.68 7.13 -3.66
N VAL A 214 23.11 8.29 -3.26
CA VAL A 214 22.44 9.23 -4.17
C VAL A 214 23.46 10.13 -4.88
N ARG A 215 24.48 10.64 -4.17
CA ARG A 215 25.42 11.63 -4.72
C ARG A 215 26.59 11.07 -5.52
N LEU A 216 27.23 10.00 -5.06
CA LEU A 216 28.66 9.78 -5.36
C LEU A 216 29.07 8.32 -5.57
N SER A 217 28.20 7.34 -5.37
CA SER A 217 28.61 5.95 -5.59
C SER A 217 28.64 5.62 -7.10
N PRO A 218 29.72 5.01 -7.63
CA PRO A 218 29.71 4.33 -8.92
C PRO A 218 28.80 3.10 -8.80
N VAL A 219 27.50 3.36 -8.77
CA VAL A 219 26.51 2.30 -8.64
C VAL A 219 26.56 1.49 -9.91
N THR A 220 26.60 0.20 -9.70
CA THR A 220 26.86 -0.76 -10.75
C THR A 220 25.73 -0.71 -11.78
N ASN A 221 26.08 -0.81 -13.06
CA ASN A 221 25.12 -1.17 -14.09
C ASN A 221 24.85 -2.68 -14.08
N LEU A 222 25.24 -3.38 -13.01
CA LEU A 222 25.05 -4.80 -12.86
C LEU A 222 23.56 -5.08 -12.80
N HIS A 223 23.15 -6.10 -13.55
CA HIS A 223 21.78 -6.59 -13.50
C HIS A 223 21.48 -7.08 -12.09
N LEU A 224 20.25 -6.85 -11.59
CA LEU A 224 19.78 -7.42 -10.32
C LEU A 224 19.05 -8.75 -10.62
N PRO A 225 19.74 -9.92 -10.63
CA PRO A 225 19.23 -11.15 -11.24
C PRO A 225 18.00 -11.71 -10.53
N TYR A 226 17.88 -11.51 -9.22
CA TYR A 226 16.76 -12.02 -8.44
C TYR A 226 15.54 -11.10 -8.44
N PHE A 227 15.72 -9.83 -8.85
CA PHE A 227 14.70 -8.80 -8.72
C PHE A 227 13.42 -9.18 -9.49
N ALA A 228 13.54 -9.49 -10.78
CA ALA A 228 12.39 -9.75 -11.64
C ALA A 228 11.55 -10.92 -11.13
N THR A 229 12.20 -11.99 -10.65
CA THR A 229 11.53 -13.17 -10.10
C THR A 229 10.79 -12.85 -8.80
N ASN A 230 11.44 -12.12 -7.88
CA ASN A 230 10.86 -11.79 -6.58
C ASN A 230 9.70 -10.79 -6.72
N VAL A 231 9.85 -9.75 -7.54
CA VAL A 231 8.78 -8.78 -7.74
C VAL A 231 7.60 -9.39 -8.47
N LYS A 232 7.80 -10.29 -9.44
CA LYS A 232 6.67 -11.02 -10.07
C LYS A 232 5.84 -11.76 -9.02
N LYS A 233 6.47 -12.47 -8.08
CA LYS A 233 5.77 -13.14 -6.95
C LYS A 233 5.06 -12.13 -6.04
N TYR A 234 5.75 -11.05 -5.66
CA TYR A 234 5.20 -9.99 -4.82
C TYR A 234 3.97 -9.33 -5.45
N ARG A 235 4.07 -8.94 -6.73
CA ARG A 235 3.01 -8.36 -7.54
C ARG A 235 1.80 -9.27 -7.62
N LEU A 236 2.00 -10.54 -7.94
CA LEU A 236 0.91 -11.52 -8.04
C LEU A 236 0.16 -11.63 -6.71
N ARG A 237 0.88 -11.76 -5.59
CA ARG A 237 0.29 -11.77 -4.24
C ARG A 237 -0.51 -10.50 -3.95
N ARG A 238 0.01 -9.33 -4.32
CA ARG A 238 -0.66 -8.02 -4.11
C ARG A 238 -1.94 -7.89 -4.96
N LYS A 239 -1.86 -8.13 -6.27
CA LYS A 239 -3.02 -8.04 -7.18
C LYS A 239 -4.10 -9.07 -6.80
N PHE A 240 -3.69 -10.26 -6.38
CA PHE A 240 -4.61 -11.29 -5.89
C PHE A 240 -5.31 -10.85 -4.60
N LYS A 241 -4.57 -10.31 -3.62
CA LYS A 241 -5.15 -9.79 -2.37
C LYS A 241 -6.14 -8.66 -2.64
N ALA A 242 -5.84 -7.76 -3.57
CA ALA A 242 -6.75 -6.68 -3.98
C ALA A 242 -8.04 -7.24 -4.60
N ALA A 243 -7.93 -8.20 -5.52
CA ALA A 243 -9.09 -8.86 -6.14
C ALA A 243 -9.99 -9.55 -5.10
N VAL A 244 -9.39 -10.29 -4.17
CA VAL A 244 -10.10 -10.95 -3.05
C VAL A 244 -10.85 -9.94 -2.18
N LEU A 245 -10.22 -8.84 -1.82
CA LEU A 245 -10.85 -7.80 -1.00
C LEU A 245 -12.00 -7.09 -1.75
N SER A 246 -11.86 -6.85 -3.05
CA SER A 246 -12.94 -6.28 -3.89
C SER A 246 -14.17 -7.18 -3.88
N VAL A 247 -13.97 -8.48 -4.11
CA VAL A 247 -15.05 -9.48 -4.05
C VAL A 247 -15.70 -9.51 -2.67
N ALA A 248 -14.92 -9.53 -1.58
CA ALA A 248 -15.46 -9.53 -0.23
C ALA A 248 -16.25 -8.24 0.09
N ALA A 249 -15.79 -7.09 -0.42
CA ALA A 249 -16.50 -5.83 -0.29
C ALA A 249 -17.83 -5.86 -1.05
N GLU A 250 -17.84 -6.33 -2.31
CA GLU A 250 -19.04 -6.52 -3.12
C GLU A 250 -20.06 -7.44 -2.41
N MET A 251 -19.61 -8.56 -1.83
CA MET A 251 -20.50 -9.46 -1.07
C MET A 251 -21.10 -8.79 0.17
N ARG A 252 -20.34 -7.95 0.87
CA ARG A 252 -20.83 -7.16 2.01
C ARG A 252 -21.80 -6.08 1.56
N PHE A 253 -21.51 -5.37 0.46
CA PHE A 253 -22.42 -4.39 -0.13
C PHE A 253 -23.72 -5.04 -0.60
N ALA A 254 -23.67 -6.22 -1.24
CA ALA A 254 -24.85 -6.98 -1.64
C ALA A 254 -25.63 -7.54 -0.43
N SER A 255 -24.97 -7.81 0.69
CA SER A 255 -25.62 -8.15 1.96
C SER A 255 -26.28 -6.93 2.62
N PHE A 256 -25.66 -5.75 2.53
CA PHE A 256 -26.21 -4.49 3.04
C PHE A 256 -27.37 -3.96 2.18
N ALA A 257 -27.25 -4.04 0.85
CA ALA A 257 -28.33 -3.68 -0.09
C ALA A 257 -29.57 -4.57 0.10
N ARG A 258 -29.38 -5.85 0.45
CA ARG A 258 -30.47 -6.76 0.86
C ARG A 258 -31.19 -6.33 2.14
N LYS A 259 -30.52 -5.66 3.08
CA LYS A 259 -31.15 -5.06 4.26
C LYS A 259 -31.87 -3.73 3.94
N GLY A 260 -31.66 -3.17 2.74
CA GLY A 260 -32.18 -1.88 2.30
C GLY A 260 -33.43 -1.93 1.41
N ALA A 261 -33.53 -2.85 0.44
CA ALA A 261 -34.78 -3.20 -0.29
C ALA A 261 -34.55 -4.19 -1.47
N PHE A 262 -35.58 -5.02 -1.71
CA PHE A 262 -35.89 -5.93 -2.84
C PHE A 262 -34.97 -7.12 -3.18
N ALA A 263 -35.57 -8.31 -3.05
CA ALA A 263 -35.06 -9.63 -3.41
C ALA A 263 -34.90 -9.81 -4.93
N GLY A 264 -33.92 -10.61 -5.37
CA GLY A 264 -33.84 -10.98 -6.79
C GLY A 264 -32.73 -11.91 -7.27
N HIS A 265 -31.64 -12.17 -6.52
CA HIS A 265 -30.62 -13.15 -6.96
C HIS A 265 -30.18 -14.10 -5.85
N SER A 266 -30.20 -15.40 -6.15
CA SER A 266 -29.80 -16.49 -5.29
C SER A 266 -28.33 -16.36 -4.88
N THR A 267 -28.08 -16.41 -3.58
CA THR A 267 -26.75 -16.38 -2.93
C THR A 267 -25.81 -17.44 -3.44
N ALA A 268 -26.33 -18.55 -3.98
CA ALA A 268 -25.55 -19.63 -4.56
C ALA A 268 -24.87 -19.23 -5.89
N GLU A 269 -25.55 -18.49 -6.76
CA GLU A 269 -25.03 -18.14 -8.10
C GLU A 269 -23.90 -17.11 -8.03
N ALA A 270 -24.01 -16.12 -7.14
CA ALA A 270 -22.96 -15.14 -6.90
C ALA A 270 -21.72 -15.79 -6.24
N ALA A 271 -21.92 -16.71 -5.29
CA ALA A 271 -20.83 -17.46 -4.67
C ALA A 271 -20.15 -18.44 -5.65
N LEU A 272 -20.92 -19.09 -6.52
CA LEU A 272 -20.42 -19.98 -7.59
C LEU A 272 -19.64 -19.22 -8.66
N GLY A 273 -20.12 -18.03 -9.08
CA GLY A 273 -19.41 -17.17 -10.03
C GLY A 273 -18.07 -16.65 -9.50
N VAL A 274 -18.00 -16.42 -8.18
CA VAL A 274 -16.78 -16.02 -7.46
C VAL A 274 -15.80 -17.18 -7.31
N ALA A 275 -16.29 -18.37 -6.91
CA ALA A 275 -15.47 -19.57 -6.81
C ALA A 275 -14.83 -19.92 -8.17
N GLY A 276 -15.62 -19.86 -9.25
CA GLY A 276 -15.11 -20.06 -10.61
C GLY A 276 -14.05 -19.04 -11.05
N ARG A 277 -14.11 -17.79 -10.57
CA ARG A 277 -13.06 -16.77 -10.83
C ARG A 277 -11.78 -17.04 -10.03
N ILE A 278 -11.89 -17.52 -8.79
CA ILE A 278 -10.76 -17.93 -7.96
C ILE A 278 -10.10 -19.19 -8.54
N ASP A 279 -10.88 -20.17 -9.00
CA ASP A 279 -10.38 -21.39 -9.64
C ASP A 279 -9.70 -21.08 -10.98
N LYS A 280 -10.21 -20.10 -11.74
CA LYS A 280 -9.57 -19.58 -12.96
C LYS A 280 -8.27 -18.81 -12.68
N LEU A 281 -8.14 -18.21 -11.50
CA LEU A 281 -6.91 -17.57 -11.02
C LEU A 281 -5.92 -18.61 -10.45
N ALA A 282 -6.38 -19.66 -9.78
CA ALA A 282 -5.56 -20.73 -9.24
C ALA A 282 -5.01 -21.67 -10.33
N SER A 283 -5.82 -21.99 -11.34
CA SER A 283 -5.44 -22.85 -12.48
C SER A 283 -4.39 -22.24 -13.42
N ARG A 284 -4.12 -20.93 -13.33
CA ARG A 284 -3.07 -20.23 -14.10
C ARG A 284 -1.64 -20.41 -13.55
N LYS A 285 -1.37 -21.48 -12.77
CA LYS A 285 -0.08 -21.81 -12.13
C LYS A 285 0.48 -20.76 -11.16
N SER A 286 -0.36 -19.89 -10.58
CA SER A 286 0.08 -18.80 -9.71
C SER A 286 -0.01 -19.06 -8.20
N LEU A 287 -0.53 -20.21 -7.77
CA LEU A 287 -0.64 -20.62 -6.37
C LEU A 287 -0.35 -22.12 -6.25
N SER A 288 0.29 -22.54 -5.16
CA SER A 288 0.30 -23.95 -4.78
C SER A 288 -1.11 -24.38 -4.36
N VAL A 289 -1.43 -25.66 -4.55
CA VAL A 289 -2.73 -26.25 -4.16
C VAL A 289 -3.04 -26.01 -2.67
N ALA A 290 -2.00 -25.98 -1.83
CA ALA A 290 -2.10 -25.69 -0.40
C ALA A 290 -2.55 -24.25 -0.13
N GLU A 291 -1.99 -23.26 -0.84
CA GLU A 291 -2.36 -21.85 -0.68
C GLU A 291 -3.81 -21.59 -1.14
N ALA A 292 -4.23 -22.20 -2.24
CA ALA A 292 -5.61 -22.09 -2.73
C ALA A 292 -6.64 -22.71 -1.75
N LYS A 293 -6.31 -23.86 -1.16
CA LYS A 293 -7.15 -24.55 -0.18
C LYS A 293 -7.29 -23.74 1.12
N GLN A 294 -6.18 -23.21 1.63
CA GLN A 294 -6.15 -22.42 2.87
C GLN A 294 -6.91 -21.09 2.74
N LEU A 295 -6.89 -20.47 1.55
CA LEU A 295 -7.68 -19.28 1.22
C LEU A 295 -9.18 -19.56 1.14
N ARG A 296 -9.56 -20.72 0.59
CA ARG A 296 -10.96 -21.17 0.58
C ARG A 296 -11.49 -21.35 2.01
N GLU A 297 -10.69 -21.97 2.88
CA GLU A 297 -11.03 -22.17 4.29
C GLU A 297 -11.14 -20.82 5.04
N LEU A 298 -10.24 -19.86 4.80
CA LEU A 298 -10.31 -18.51 5.39
C LEU A 298 -11.53 -17.71 4.94
N MET A 299 -11.98 -17.87 3.69
CA MET A 299 -13.20 -17.23 3.20
C MET A 299 -14.45 -17.86 3.81
N ILE A 300 -14.51 -19.19 3.90
CA ILE A 300 -15.62 -19.90 4.55
C ILE A 300 -15.71 -19.50 6.03
N ALA A 301 -14.59 -19.51 6.76
CA ALA A 301 -14.52 -19.17 8.18
C ALA A 301 -14.94 -17.73 8.49
N ARG A 302 -14.66 -16.76 7.60
CA ARG A 302 -15.11 -15.36 7.76
C ARG A 302 -16.58 -15.14 7.39
N THR A 303 -17.10 -15.95 6.49
CA THR A 303 -18.51 -15.92 6.10
C THR A 303 -19.36 -16.53 7.22
N THR A 304 -18.91 -17.62 7.85
CA THR A 304 -19.59 -18.25 9.00
C THR A 304 -19.45 -17.44 10.29
N SER A 305 -18.27 -16.87 10.58
CA SER A 305 -18.09 -16.00 11.76
C SER A 305 -18.93 -14.72 11.74
N SER A 306 -19.29 -14.23 10.54
CA SER A 306 -20.22 -13.08 10.40
C SER A 306 -21.68 -13.47 10.55
N VAL A 307 -22.02 -14.76 10.44
CA VAL A 307 -23.39 -15.29 10.63
C VAL A 307 -23.62 -15.64 12.10
N GLU A 308 -22.64 -16.27 12.77
CA GLU A 308 -22.75 -16.62 14.20
C GLU A 308 -22.75 -15.39 15.15
N GLN A 309 -22.05 -14.31 14.80
CA GLN A 309 -22.12 -13.05 15.57
C GLN A 309 -23.45 -12.29 15.37
N MET A 310 -24.27 -12.67 14.39
CA MET A 310 -25.59 -12.07 14.16
C MET A 310 -26.73 -12.81 14.88
N ASP A 311 -26.58 -14.10 15.20
CA ASP A 311 -27.59 -14.88 15.96
C ASP A 311 -27.51 -14.64 17.47
N LEU A 312 -26.38 -14.17 18.01
CA LEU A 312 -26.22 -13.85 19.43
C LEU A 312 -26.77 -12.47 19.84
N ALA A 313 -27.25 -11.66 18.88
CA ALA A 313 -27.70 -10.28 19.12
C ALA A 313 -29.22 -10.07 18.99
N GLY A 314 -30.03 -11.15 19.02
CA GLY A 314 -31.46 -11.05 18.74
C GLY A 314 -32.36 -11.98 19.53
N ALA A 315 -32.65 -11.64 20.79
CA ALA A 315 -33.96 -11.86 21.40
C ALA A 315 -34.14 -10.86 22.57
N PRO A 316 -35.03 -9.86 22.46
CA PRO A 316 -35.45 -9.08 23.62
C PRO A 316 -36.43 -9.93 24.45
N GLU A 317 -36.12 -10.10 25.74
CA GLU A 317 -37.09 -10.58 26.73
C GLU A 317 -38.26 -9.58 26.78
N LEU A 318 -39.48 -10.11 26.59
CA LEU A 318 -40.72 -9.35 26.74
C LEU A 318 -40.95 -9.03 28.23
N PRO A 319 -41.31 -7.79 28.60
CA PRO A 319 -41.67 -7.50 29.98
C PRO A 319 -43.06 -8.08 30.31
N GLU A 320 -43.13 -8.75 31.45
CA GLU A 320 -44.39 -9.18 32.09
C GLU A 320 -45.29 -7.96 32.34
N GLY A 321 -46.57 -8.10 31.99
CA GLY A 321 -47.55 -7.03 32.10
C GLY A 321 -48.08 -6.90 33.52
N ASP A 322 -47.99 -5.68 34.06
CA ASP A 322 -48.78 -5.26 35.21
C ASP A 322 -50.04 -4.52 34.74
N GLY A 323 -51.17 -4.96 35.30
CA GLY A 323 -52.51 -4.55 34.95
C GLY A 323 -52.95 -3.19 35.51
N VAL A 324 -53.92 -2.63 34.79
CA VAL A 324 -55.19 -2.04 35.28
C VAL A 324 -55.20 -1.26 36.60
N ALA A 325 -55.49 0.05 36.50
CA ALA A 325 -56.48 0.80 37.31
C ALA A 325 -56.78 2.12 36.57
N GLU A 326 -57.82 2.15 35.73
CA GLU A 326 -59.14 2.77 35.98
C GLU A 326 -59.14 4.30 36.19
N ALA A 327 -59.62 5.01 35.16
CA ALA A 327 -60.79 5.90 35.21
C ALA A 327 -61.39 6.05 33.81
#